data_AF-A0A0D3GD10-F1
#
_entry.id   AF-A0A0D3GD10-F1
#
_cell.length_a   1.000
_cell.length_b   1.000
_cell.length_c   1.000
_cell.angle_alpha   90.00
_cell.angle_beta   90.00
_cell.angle_gamma   90.00
#
_symmetry.space_group_name_H-M   'P 1'
#
loop_
_entity.id
_entity.type
_entity.pdbx_description
1 polymer ?
#
loop_
_entity_poly.entity_id
_entity_poly.type
_entity_poly.pdbx_seq_one_letter_code
_entity_poly.pdbx_strand_id
1 'polypeptide(L)'
;MGKEEETGALKLIVVPMRKKKSALQHVPLPEYRDNLRAICALLAAAWPSVVVILITPPPVHDAAQWITNGAPPRACRYQYGGDCAGLPERTNESAGAYARACVEVAAECGLRVIDIWSKMQRFPGWESSFLRVVFEEVVFALKDASLGLEALPADLPLFCDMDPNNPVKSFDE
;
A
#
# COMPACT_ATOMS: atom_id res chain seq x y z
N MET A 1 21.42 -14.71 -33.27
CA MET A 1 21.26 -14.91 -31.82
C MET A 1 20.75 -13.59 -31.27
N GLY A 2 19.44 -13.36 -31.45
CA GLY A 2 18.79 -12.14 -30.96
C GLY A 2 18.65 -12.26 -29.45
N LYS A 3 19.09 -11.24 -28.72
CA LYS A 3 18.67 -11.07 -27.34
C LYS A 3 17.17 -10.80 -27.42
N GLU A 4 16.35 -11.68 -26.86
CA GLU A 4 14.98 -11.33 -26.51
C GLU A 4 15.07 -10.10 -25.62
N GLU A 5 14.61 -8.99 -26.18
CA GLU A 5 14.36 -7.76 -25.47
C GLU A 5 13.21 -8.08 -24.51
N GLU A 6 13.55 -8.25 -23.23
CA GLU A 6 12.61 -8.56 -22.15
C GLU A 6 11.71 -7.32 -21.95
N THR A 7 10.73 -7.22 -22.83
CA THR A 7 9.73 -6.17 -22.89
C THR A 7 8.85 -6.26 -21.66
N GLY A 8 8.92 -5.24 -20.80
CA GLY A 8 7.99 -5.03 -19.70
C GLY A 8 8.25 -5.89 -18.45
N ALA A 9 9.47 -5.87 -17.90
CA ALA A 9 9.66 -6.33 -16.53
C ALA A 9 8.77 -5.48 -15.60
N LEU A 10 7.85 -6.13 -14.88
CA LEU A 10 7.04 -5.50 -13.86
C LEU A 10 7.99 -5.01 -12.75
N LYS A 11 8.37 -3.74 -12.80
CA LYS A 11 9.41 -3.21 -11.94
C LYS A 11 8.94 -2.95 -10.51
N LEU A 12 7.64 -2.79 -10.27
CA LEU A 12 7.12 -2.44 -8.95
C LEU A 12 5.72 -3.00 -8.72
N ILE A 13 5.57 -3.86 -7.72
CA ILE A 13 4.28 -4.09 -7.08
C ILE A 13 4.31 -3.51 -5.68
N VAL A 14 3.44 -2.52 -5.47
CA VAL A 14 3.00 -2.12 -4.14
C VAL A 14 1.83 -3.02 -3.76
N VAL A 15 1.92 -3.71 -2.62
CA VAL A 15 0.78 -4.46 -2.06
C VAL A 15 0.14 -3.62 -0.96
N PRO A 16 -0.82 -2.71 -1.27
CA PRO A 16 -1.53 -1.97 -0.25
C PRO A 16 -2.57 -2.88 0.39
N MET A 17 -2.44 -3.11 1.69
CA MET A 17 -3.45 -3.87 2.43
C MET A 17 -4.70 -3.01 2.64
N ARG A 18 -5.76 -3.27 1.86
CA ARG A 18 -7.10 -2.71 2.09
C ARG A 18 -7.87 -3.53 3.12
N LYS A 19 -8.34 -2.91 4.20
CA LYS A 19 -9.44 -3.45 5.03
C LYS A 19 -10.79 -2.97 4.45
N LYS A 20 -11.48 -3.81 3.67
CA LYS A 20 -12.85 -3.54 3.18
C LYS A 20 -13.80 -3.28 4.37
N LYS A 21 -14.87 -2.52 4.14
CA LYS A 21 -15.88 -2.17 5.17
C LYS A 21 -16.92 -3.31 5.27
N SER A 22 -16.68 -4.31 6.10
CA SER A 22 -17.74 -5.09 6.76
C SER A 22 -17.16 -5.87 7.95
N ALA A 23 -18.00 -6.11 8.96
CA ALA A 23 -17.67 -6.68 10.27
C ALA A 23 -17.22 -8.16 10.28
N LEU A 24 -16.84 -8.73 9.13
CA LEU A 24 -16.64 -10.18 8.95
C LEU A 24 -15.22 -10.59 8.50
N GLN A 25 -14.25 -9.67 8.41
CA GLN A 25 -12.93 -10.00 7.83
C GLN A 25 -11.75 -9.49 8.65
N HIS A 26 -11.59 -10.04 9.85
CA HIS A 26 -10.30 -10.05 10.53
C HIS A 26 -9.50 -11.26 10.03
N VAL A 27 -8.47 -11.03 9.21
CA VAL A 27 -7.49 -12.06 8.87
C VAL A 27 -6.54 -12.21 10.05
N PRO A 28 -6.50 -13.35 10.77
CA PRO A 28 -5.61 -13.52 11.90
C PRO A 28 -4.15 -13.19 11.56
N LEU A 29 -3.42 -12.61 12.51
CA LEU A 29 -2.02 -12.20 12.31
C LEU A 29 -1.09 -13.31 11.77
N PRO A 30 -1.23 -14.59 12.16
CA PRO A 30 -0.47 -15.67 11.55
C PRO A 30 -0.79 -15.84 10.06
N GLU A 31 -2.08 -15.94 9.71
CA GLU A 31 -2.55 -16.09 8.34
C GLU A 31 -2.14 -14.88 7.47
N TYR A 32 -2.18 -13.67 8.03
CA TYR A 32 -1.69 -12.48 7.36
C TYR A 32 -0.21 -12.59 6.95
N ARG A 33 0.64 -13.11 7.83
CA ARG A 33 2.07 -13.31 7.52
C ARG A 33 2.24 -14.35 6.42
N ASP A 34 1.53 -15.47 6.52
CA ASP A 34 1.62 -16.54 5.53
C ASP A 34 1.15 -16.08 4.15
N ASN A 35 0.06 -15.31 4.11
CA ASN A 35 -0.43 -14.68 2.88
C ASN A 35 0.60 -13.72 2.27
N LEU A 36 1.24 -12.88 3.07
CA LEU A 36 2.29 -11.98 2.58
C LEU A 36 3.46 -12.77 1.99
N ARG A 37 3.93 -13.82 2.68
CA ARG A 37 5.02 -14.68 2.18
C ARG A 37 4.63 -15.35 0.86
N ALA A 38 3.42 -15.88 0.77
CA ALA A 38 2.92 -16.54 -0.43
C ALA A 38 2.83 -15.59 -1.62
N ILE A 39 2.32 -14.37 -1.41
CA ILE A 39 2.28 -13.33 -2.45
C ILE A 39 3.69 -12.99 -2.90
N CYS A 40 4.60 -12.70 -1.97
CA CYS A 40 5.99 -12.33 -2.30
C CYS A 40 6.71 -13.44 -3.08
N ALA A 41 6.56 -14.68 -2.65
CA ALA A 41 7.15 -15.84 -3.32
C ALA A 41 6.58 -16.03 -4.73
N LEU A 42 5.27 -15.87 -4.91
CA LEU A 42 4.62 -15.98 -6.21
C LEU A 42 5.10 -14.90 -7.19
N LEU A 43 5.25 -13.66 -6.72
CA LEU A 43 5.76 -12.56 -7.54
C LEU A 43 7.22 -12.80 -7.97
N ALA A 44 8.08 -13.20 -7.03
CA ALA A 44 9.49 -13.48 -7.31
C ALA A 44 9.66 -14.67 -8.27
N ALA A 45 8.80 -15.69 -8.17
CA ALA A 45 8.83 -16.85 -9.06
C ALA A 45 8.33 -16.51 -10.48
N ALA A 46 7.32 -15.65 -10.59
CA ALA A 46 6.76 -15.25 -11.88
C ALA A 46 7.65 -14.27 -12.66
N TRP A 47 8.40 -13.41 -11.95
CA TRP A 47 9.21 -12.35 -12.55
C TRP A 47 10.56 -12.23 -11.84
N PRO A 48 11.63 -12.87 -12.34
CA PRO A 48 12.94 -12.87 -11.68
C PRO A 48 13.57 -11.47 -11.47
N SER A 49 13.19 -10.49 -12.29
CA SER A 49 13.66 -9.10 -12.25
C SER A 49 12.72 -8.14 -11.50
N VAL A 50 11.64 -8.63 -10.88
CA VAL A 50 10.68 -7.79 -10.14
C VAL A 50 11.33 -7.15 -8.91
N VAL A 51 11.02 -5.86 -8.67
CA VAL A 51 11.26 -5.24 -7.37
C VAL A 51 9.96 -5.19 -6.59
N VAL A 52 9.90 -5.91 -5.48
CA VAL A 52 8.75 -5.88 -4.58
C VAL A 52 9.05 -4.95 -3.42
N ILE A 53 8.15 -4.00 -3.18
CA ILE A 53 8.21 -3.09 -2.03
C ILE A 53 6.91 -3.24 -1.24
N LEU A 54 7.03 -3.74 -0.01
CA LEU A 54 5.87 -3.84 0.89
C LEU A 54 5.58 -2.48 1.52
N ILE A 55 4.31 -2.17 1.72
CA ILE A 55 3.88 -0.96 2.43
C ILE A 55 3.01 -1.38 3.61
N THR A 56 3.36 -0.94 4.80
CA THR A 56 2.59 -1.26 6.01
C THR A 56 1.20 -0.63 5.96
N PRO A 57 0.18 -1.24 6.59
CA PRO A 57 -1.08 -0.55 6.85
C PRO A 57 -0.83 0.80 7.54
N PRO A 58 -1.55 1.87 7.17
CA PRO A 58 -1.36 3.18 7.78
C PRO A 58 -1.91 3.24 9.21
N PRO A 59 -1.50 4.26 10.00
CA PRO A 59 -2.10 4.46 11.33
C PRO A 59 -3.59 4.82 11.19
N VAL A 60 -4.38 4.41 12.18
CA VAL A 60 -5.82 4.69 12.23
C VAL A 60 -6.06 5.76 13.26
N HIS A 61 -6.80 6.81 12.89
CA HIS A 61 -7.20 7.82 13.86
C HIS A 61 -8.40 7.29 14.64
N ASP A 62 -8.18 6.95 15.90
CA ASP A 62 -9.18 6.41 16.80
C ASP A 62 -10.10 7.53 17.31
N ALA A 63 -10.96 8.05 16.43
CA ALA A 63 -12.01 9.00 16.80
C ALA A 63 -13.04 8.42 17.79
N ALA A 64 -12.91 7.14 18.17
CA ALA A 64 -13.76 6.42 19.09
C ALA A 64 -13.68 6.92 20.55
N GLN A 65 -12.69 7.74 20.90
CA GLN A 65 -12.57 8.26 22.26
C GLN A 65 -13.32 9.58 22.49
N TRP A 66 -13.81 10.23 21.43
CA TRP A 66 -14.52 11.50 21.53
C TRP A 66 -16.03 11.28 21.61
N ILE A 67 -16.58 11.34 22.83
CA ILE A 67 -18.01 11.59 23.05
C ILE A 67 -18.24 13.08 22.82
N THR A 68 -18.74 13.45 21.63
CA THR A 68 -19.35 14.78 21.46
C THR A 68 -20.79 14.73 21.95
N ASN A 69 -21.15 15.60 22.89
CA ASN A 69 -22.54 15.93 23.20
C ASN A 69 -23.45 14.71 23.52
N GLY A 70 -22.91 13.69 24.20
CA GLY A 70 -23.67 12.47 24.55
C GLY A 70 -24.00 11.55 23.38
N ALA A 71 -23.50 11.82 22.17
CA ALA A 71 -23.64 10.94 21.02
C ALA A 71 -22.43 10.00 20.90
N PRO A 72 -22.64 8.71 20.58
CA PRO A 72 -21.54 7.79 20.40
C PRO A 72 -20.66 8.23 19.20
N PRO A 73 -19.35 7.97 19.25
CA PRO A 73 -18.42 8.31 18.18
C PRO A 73 -18.91 7.84 16.81
N ARG A 74 -18.50 8.53 15.73
CA ARG A 74 -18.85 8.12 14.35
C ARG A 74 -18.51 6.66 14.05
N ALA A 75 -17.49 6.09 14.70
CA ALA A 75 -17.12 4.68 14.60
C ALA A 75 -18.23 3.73 15.10
N CYS A 76 -18.98 4.11 16.13
CA CYS A 76 -20.10 3.35 16.69
C CYS A 76 -21.41 3.53 15.90
N ARG A 77 -21.57 4.62 15.13
CA ARG A 77 -22.83 4.93 14.41
C ARG A 77 -23.15 3.99 13.24
N TYR A 78 -22.23 3.11 12.84
CA TYR A 78 -22.40 2.21 11.70
C TYR A 78 -22.42 0.72 12.07
N GLN A 79 -22.48 0.37 13.37
CA GLN A 79 -22.65 -1.02 13.81
C GLN A 79 -24.15 -1.38 13.80
N TYR A 80 -24.63 -1.96 12.69
CA TYR A 80 -25.96 -2.58 12.62
C TYR A 80 -25.85 -4.08 12.94
N GLY A 81 -26.49 -4.52 14.03
CA GLY A 81 -26.60 -5.92 14.43
C GLY A 81 -26.13 -6.13 15.88
N GLY A 82 -26.89 -6.92 16.64
CA GLY A 82 -26.86 -7.00 18.10
C GLY A 82 -25.58 -7.54 18.74
N ASP A 83 -25.48 -7.25 20.04
CA ASP A 83 -24.42 -7.57 21.02
C ASP A 83 -23.10 -6.81 20.86
N CYS A 84 -23.17 -5.55 21.28
CA CYS A 84 -22.10 -4.57 21.33
C CYS A 84 -21.23 -4.72 22.59
N ALA A 85 -20.16 -5.51 22.53
CA ALA A 85 -18.97 -5.11 23.30
C ALA A 85 -18.41 -3.87 22.59
N GLY A 86 -18.77 -2.67 23.07
CA GLY A 86 -18.59 -1.36 22.40
C GLY A 86 -17.13 -0.91 22.17
N LEU A 87 -16.25 -1.80 21.73
CA LEU A 87 -14.88 -1.52 21.36
C LEU A 87 -14.81 -1.25 19.84
N PRO A 88 -14.08 -0.22 19.40
CA PRO A 88 -13.90 0.07 17.99
C PRO A 88 -13.18 -1.10 17.27
N GLU A 89 -13.79 -1.58 16.17
CA GLU A 89 -13.27 -2.64 15.28
C GLU A 89 -11.96 -2.28 14.54
N ARG A 90 -11.50 -1.03 14.72
CA ARG A 90 -10.31 -0.45 14.12
C ARG A 90 -9.63 0.40 15.20
N THR A 91 -8.56 -0.13 15.78
CA THR A 91 -7.68 0.64 16.66
C THR A 91 -6.32 0.82 16.00
N ASN A 92 -5.62 1.88 16.38
CA ASN A 92 -4.26 2.11 15.92
C ASN A 92 -3.29 1.01 16.39
N GLU A 93 -3.52 0.40 17.57
CA GLU A 93 -2.73 -0.72 18.07
C GLU A 93 -2.88 -1.96 17.17
N SER A 94 -4.10 -2.25 16.74
CA SER A 94 -4.36 -3.33 15.78
C SER A 94 -3.62 -3.05 14.47
N ALA A 95 -3.75 -1.85 13.91
CA ALA A 95 -3.02 -1.47 12.70
C ALA A 95 -1.50 -1.62 12.88
N GLY A 96 -0.96 -1.23 14.03
CA GLY A 96 0.45 -1.38 14.39
C GLY A 96 0.89 -2.84 14.48
N ALA A 97 0.04 -3.76 14.92
CA ALA A 97 0.37 -5.19 14.94
C ALA A 97 0.52 -5.78 13.53
N TYR A 98 -0.33 -5.37 12.58
CA TYR A 98 -0.18 -5.75 11.18
C TYR A 98 1.01 -5.04 10.52
N ALA A 99 1.28 -3.78 10.87
CA ALA A 99 2.46 -3.07 10.37
C ALA A 99 3.76 -3.78 10.77
N ARG A 100 3.89 -4.17 12.05
CA ARG A 100 5.04 -4.97 12.52
C ARG A 100 5.16 -6.30 11.78
N ALA A 101 4.06 -7.02 11.63
CA ALA A 101 4.04 -8.27 10.88
C ALA A 101 4.51 -8.11 9.42
N CYS A 102 4.12 -7.02 8.76
CA CYS A 102 4.53 -6.70 7.41
C CYS A 102 6.05 -6.42 7.33
N VAL A 103 6.59 -5.65 8.28
CA VAL A 103 8.03 -5.36 8.38
C VAL A 103 8.84 -6.63 8.65
N GLU A 104 8.37 -7.49 9.55
CA GLU A 104 8.98 -8.79 9.86
C GLU A 104 9.07 -9.67 8.60
N VAL A 105 7.95 -9.84 7.89
CA VAL A 105 7.93 -10.64 6.65
C VAL A 105 8.82 -10.04 5.57
N ALA A 106 8.84 -8.71 5.41
CA ALA A 106 9.73 -8.07 4.46
C ALA A 106 11.20 -8.40 4.76
N ALA A 107 11.60 -8.34 6.03
CA ALA A 107 12.96 -8.68 6.46
C ALA A 107 13.29 -10.16 6.21
N GLU A 108 12.36 -11.07 6.55
CA GLU A 108 12.50 -12.51 6.29
C GLU A 108 12.69 -12.82 4.79
N CYS A 109 11.97 -12.11 3.92
CA CYS A 109 12.03 -12.29 2.47
C CYS A 109 13.17 -11.48 1.81
N GLY A 110 13.95 -10.69 2.56
CA GLY A 110 14.97 -9.80 1.99
C GLY A 110 14.41 -8.68 1.11
N LEU A 111 13.16 -8.27 1.36
CA LEU A 111 12.43 -7.26 0.58
C LEU A 111 12.50 -5.88 1.23
N ARG A 112 12.32 -4.85 0.41
CA ARG A 112 12.16 -3.47 0.89
C ARG A 112 10.78 -3.27 1.50
N VAL A 113 10.70 -2.46 2.55
CA VAL A 113 9.44 -2.10 3.21
C VAL A 113 9.36 -0.62 3.53
N ILE A 114 8.19 -0.04 3.32
CA ILE A 114 7.84 1.32 3.72
C ILE A 114 6.93 1.23 4.95
N ASP A 115 7.51 1.48 6.13
CA ASP A 115 6.77 1.57 7.39
C ASP A 115 6.04 2.92 7.51
N ILE A 116 4.97 3.05 6.72
CA ILE A 116 4.06 4.20 6.75
C ILE A 116 3.38 4.34 8.12
N TRP A 117 3.13 3.23 8.82
CA TRP A 117 2.50 3.26 10.14
C TRP A 117 3.31 4.11 11.12
N SER A 118 4.60 3.81 11.27
CA SER A 118 5.48 4.55 12.16
C SER A 118 5.82 5.95 11.64
N LYS A 119 6.09 6.08 10.32
CA LYS A 119 6.55 7.34 9.72
C LYS A 119 5.52 8.45 9.84
N MET A 120 4.25 8.14 9.58
CA MET A 120 3.18 9.12 9.68
C MET A 120 3.02 9.69 11.08
N GLN A 121 3.11 8.83 12.10
CA GLN A 121 2.90 9.22 13.50
C GLN A 121 4.04 10.12 14.06
N ARG A 122 5.14 10.31 13.31
CA ARG A 122 6.20 11.28 13.67
C ARG A 122 5.80 12.73 13.39
N PHE A 123 4.76 12.95 12.58
CA PHE A 123 4.31 14.28 12.20
C PHE A 123 3.08 14.69 13.03
N PRO A 124 3.11 15.84 13.72
CA PRO A 124 1.91 16.40 14.33
C PRO A 124 0.83 16.64 13.28
N GLY A 125 -0.41 16.23 13.56
CA GLY A 125 -1.55 16.43 12.65
C GLY A 125 -1.56 15.51 11.42
N TRP A 126 -0.87 14.37 11.49
CA TRP A 126 -0.79 13.37 10.41
C TRP A 126 -2.16 12.92 9.89
N GLU A 127 -3.20 13.03 10.71
CA GLU A 127 -4.59 12.74 10.37
C GLU A 127 -5.10 13.51 9.15
N SER A 128 -4.52 14.69 8.91
CA SER A 128 -4.89 15.61 7.82
C SER A 128 -3.94 15.55 6.62
N SER A 129 -2.80 14.86 6.73
CA SER A 129 -1.71 14.87 5.74
C SER A 129 -1.40 13.50 5.14
N PHE A 130 -2.34 12.55 5.26
CA PHE A 130 -2.18 11.14 4.88
C PHE A 130 -1.56 10.93 3.49
N LEU A 131 -2.21 11.46 2.46
CA LEU A 131 -1.80 11.20 1.06
C LEU A 131 -0.44 11.79 0.73
N ARG A 132 -0.09 12.95 1.30
CA ARG A 132 1.19 13.61 1.05
C ARG A 132 2.35 12.78 1.58
N VAL A 133 2.25 12.34 2.83
CA VAL A 133 3.32 11.54 3.46
C VAL A 133 3.50 10.21 2.73
N VAL A 134 2.41 9.51 2.38
CA VAL A 134 2.50 8.27 1.62
C VAL A 134 3.17 8.49 0.26
N PHE A 135 2.79 9.56 -0.45
CA PHE A 135 3.38 9.89 -1.74
C PHE A 135 4.89 10.14 -1.64
N GLU A 136 5.32 10.99 -0.72
CA GLU A 136 6.74 11.32 -0.53
C GLU A 136 7.58 10.08 -0.19
N GLU A 137 7.07 9.23 0.70
CA GLU A 137 7.75 8.00 1.12
C GLU A 137 7.84 6.95 0.01
N VAL A 138 6.80 6.82 -0.81
CA VAL A 138 6.81 5.94 -1.99
C VAL A 138 7.81 6.47 -3.01
N VAL A 139 7.75 7.75 -3.36
CA VAL A 139 8.69 8.35 -4.33
C VAL A 139 10.14 8.18 -3.87
N PHE A 140 10.42 8.38 -2.59
CA PHE A 140 11.74 8.16 -2.03
C PHE A 140 12.18 6.70 -2.16
N ALA A 141 11.33 5.74 -1.77
CA ALA A 141 11.64 4.31 -1.86
C ALA A 141 11.86 3.84 -3.31
N LEU A 142 11.15 4.41 -4.27
CA LEU A 142 11.35 4.13 -5.69
C LEU A 142 12.70 4.65 -6.19
N LYS A 143 13.08 5.87 -5.81
CA LYS A 143 14.40 6.41 -6.16
C LYS A 143 15.53 5.57 -5.57
N ASP A 144 15.43 5.17 -4.29
CA ASP A 144 16.40 4.28 -3.63
C ASP A 144 16.49 2.91 -4.33
N ALA A 145 15.36 2.40 -4.84
CA ALA A 145 15.31 1.17 -5.62
C ALA A 145 15.80 1.33 -7.08
N SER A 146 16.36 2.49 -7.47
CA SER A 146 16.72 2.81 -8.86
C SER A 146 15.54 2.75 -9.84
N LEU A 147 14.33 2.97 -9.34
CA LEU A 147 13.06 3.08 -10.07
C LEU A 147 12.59 4.54 -10.11
N GLY A 148 13.53 5.48 -10.27
CA GLY A 148 13.21 6.88 -10.54
C GLY A 148 12.42 7.04 -11.84
N LEU A 149 11.85 8.23 -12.06
CA LEU A 149 11.08 8.53 -13.27
C LEU A 149 11.93 8.32 -14.54
N GLU A 150 13.24 8.55 -14.42
CA GLU A 150 14.24 8.38 -15.46
C GLU A 150 14.46 6.90 -15.82
N ALA A 151 14.22 5.98 -14.88
CA ALA A 151 14.34 4.52 -15.07
C ALA A 151 13.02 3.84 -15.50
N LEU A 152 11.94 4.61 -15.52
CA LEU A 152 10.58 4.22 -15.88
C LEU A 152 10.06 5.13 -17.00
N PRO A 153 10.62 5.05 -18.23
CA PRO A 153 10.08 5.77 -19.36
C PRO A 153 8.62 5.35 -19.59
N ALA A 154 7.81 6.27 -20.13
CA ALA A 154 6.46 5.92 -20.51
C ALA A 154 6.51 4.86 -21.63
N ASP A 155 5.80 3.76 -21.44
CA ASP A 155 5.69 2.69 -22.45
C ASP A 155 4.89 3.14 -23.69
N LEU A 156 4.17 4.27 -23.58
CA LEU A 156 3.31 4.83 -24.62
C LEU A 156 3.60 6.33 -24.77
N PRO A 157 3.33 6.90 -25.96
CA PRO A 157 3.49 8.33 -26.19
C PRO A 157 2.66 9.14 -25.18
N LEU A 158 3.24 10.25 -24.70
CA LEU A 158 2.48 11.19 -23.89
C LEU A 158 1.43 11.87 -24.75
N PHE A 159 0.28 12.19 -24.17
CA PHE A 159 -0.82 12.82 -24.90
C PHE A 159 -0.40 14.12 -25.61
N CYS A 160 0.50 14.90 -24.99
CA CYS A 160 1.03 16.14 -25.56
C CYS A 160 1.93 15.93 -26.78
N ASP A 161 2.46 14.71 -26.95
CA ASP A 161 3.38 14.36 -28.03
C ASP A 161 2.65 13.66 -29.19
N MET A 162 1.36 13.36 -29.02
CA MET A 162 0.54 12.75 -30.08
C MET A 162 0.10 13.80 -31.11
N ASP A 163 0.23 13.48 -32.40
CA ASP A 163 -0.35 14.29 -33.47
C ASP A 163 -1.90 14.21 -33.40
N PRO A 164 -2.61 15.32 -33.14
CA PRO A 164 -4.08 15.30 -33.03
C PRO A 164 -4.78 14.94 -34.34
N ASN A 165 -4.11 15.13 -35.48
CA ASN A 165 -4.66 14.79 -36.79
C ASN A 165 -4.34 13.36 -37.22
N ASN A 166 -3.37 12.72 -36.56
CA ASN A 166 -3.00 11.33 -36.82
C ASN A 166 -2.44 10.64 -35.56
N PRO A 167 -3.27 10.41 -34.53
CA PRO A 167 -2.79 9.92 -33.25
C PRO A 167 -2.22 8.50 -33.33
N VAL A 168 -2.72 7.67 -34.26
CA VAL A 168 -2.31 6.27 -34.44
C VAL A 168 -0.81 6.16 -34.74
N LYS A 169 -0.27 7.09 -35.54
CA LYS A 169 1.16 7.09 -35.90
C LYS A 169 2.09 7.26 -34.69
N SER A 170 1.59 7.79 -33.57
CA SER A 170 2.38 7.98 -32.35
C SER A 170 2.68 6.66 -31.63
N PHE A 171 2.03 5.56 -32.04
CA PHE A 171 2.18 4.21 -31.48
C PHE A 171 3.01 3.27 -32.37
N ASP A 172 3.44 3.73 -33.55
CA ASP A 172 4.30 2.96 -34.45
C ASP A 172 5.77 3.27 -34.07
N GLU A 173 6.42 2.35 -33.34
CA GLU A 173 7.86 2.41 -32.98
C GLU A 173 8.80 2.24 -34.18
#